data_AF-A0A401ZTI5-F1
#
_entry.id   AF-A0A401ZTI5-F1
#
_cell.length_a   1.000
_cell.length_b   1.000
_cell.length_c   1.000
_cell.angle_alpha   90.00
_cell.angle_beta   90.00
_cell.angle_gamma   90.00
#
_symmetry.space_group_name_H-M   'P 1'
#
loop_
_entity.id
_entity.type
_entity.pdbx_description
1 polymer ?
#
loop_
_entity_poly.entity_id
_entity_poly.type
_entity_poly.pdbx_seq_one_letter_code
_entity_poly.pdbx_strand_id
1 'polypeptide(L)' 'MGTGTIKTEDGATLFYKSWGTGTLVVFSHGWPLNADAWDDQMFFLASHGYRVIAHDRRSHGRMA' A
#
# COMPACT_ATOMS: atom_id res chain seq x y z
N MET A 1 -8.03 -2.78 9.58
CA MET A 1 -7.24 -2.60 8.35
C MET A 1 -7.22 -1.12 8.03
N GLY A 2 -6.08 -0.46 8.16
CA GLY A 2 -5.97 0.99 8.00
C GLY A 2 -5.53 1.42 6.61
N THR A 3 -5.94 2.62 6.24
CA THR A 3 -5.47 3.35 5.06
C THR A 3 -4.99 4.73 5.50
N GLY A 4 -4.08 5.33 4.73
CA GLY A 4 -3.59 6.67 5.03
C GLY A 4 -3.02 7.35 3.80
N THR A 5 -2.62 8.60 3.98
CA THR A 5 -1.87 9.36 2.98
C THR A 5 -0.55 9.83 3.56
N ILE A 6 0.47 9.92 2.72
CA ILE A 6 1.77 10.50 3.07
C ILE A 6 2.13 11.58 2.05
N LYS A 7 2.67 12.69 2.53
CA LYS A 7 3.24 13.74 1.67
C LYS A 7 4.74 13.49 1.53
N THR A 8 5.22 13.38 0.29
CA THR A 8 6.64 13.23 -0.02
C THR A 8 7.35 14.59 0.00
N GLU A 9 8.68 14.57 0.06
CA GLU A 9 9.50 15.77 0.15
C GLU A 9 9.31 16.73 -1.03
N ASP A 10 9.09 16.17 -2.22
CA ASP A 10 8.78 16.94 -3.44
C ASP A 10 7.30 17.33 -3.58
N GLY A 11 6.52 17.17 -2.50
CA GLY A 11 5.16 17.69 -2.37
C GLY A 11 4.06 16.77 -2.89
N ALA A 12 4.37 15.62 -3.48
CA ALA A 12 3.34 14.68 -3.90
C ALA A 12 2.65 14.05 -2.68
N THR A 13 1.32 13.91 -2.75
CA THR A 13 0.57 13.09 -1.78
C THR A 13 0.45 11.69 -2.36
N LEU A 14 0.63 10.66 -1.55
CA LEU A 14 0.46 9.26 -1.92
C LEU A 14 -0.51 8.56 -0.97
N PHE A 15 -1.41 7.74 -1.50
CA PHE A 15 -2.29 6.86 -0.72
C PHE A 15 -1.57 5.56 -0.41
N TYR A 16 -1.78 5.00 0.78
CA TYR A 16 -1.31 3.68 1.14
C TYR A 16 -2.30 2.91 2.02
N LYS A 17 -2.23 1.59 1.94
CA LYS A 17 -2.83 0.62 2.87
C LYS A 17 -1.75 0.14 3.83
N SER A 18 -2.07 0.00 5.12
CA SER A 18 -1.15 -0.53 6.14
C SER A 18 -1.90 -1.43 7.11
N TRP A 19 -1.65 -2.73 7.04
CA TRP A 19 -2.35 -3.74 7.84
C TRP A 19 -1.37 -4.61 8.63
N GLY A 20 -1.86 -5.17 9.74
CA GLY A 20 -1.07 -6.05 10.60
C GLY A 20 0.04 -5.34 11.37
N THR A 21 0.75 -6.13 12.17
CA THR A 21 1.91 -5.74 12.98
C THR A 21 2.90 -6.90 12.93
N GLY A 22 4.21 -6.60 12.87
CA GLY A 22 5.26 -7.62 12.72
C GLY A 22 6.24 -7.28 11.61
N THR A 23 6.85 -8.32 11.01
CA THR A 23 7.85 -8.17 9.94
C THR A 23 7.24 -7.45 8.74
N LEU A 24 7.95 -6.43 8.25
CA LEU A 24 7.44 -5.57 7.19
C LEU A 24 7.57 -6.23 5.81
N VAL A 25 6.48 -6.23 5.04
CA VAL A 25 6.46 -6.55 3.61
C VAL A 25 5.84 -5.37 2.87
N VAL A 26 6.54 -4.88 1.84
CA VAL A 26 6.07 -3.76 1.01
C VAL A 26 5.76 -4.28 -0.38
N PHE A 27 4.56 -3.99 -0.87
CA PHE A 27 4.11 -4.33 -2.20
C PHE A 27 4.27 -3.14 -3.15
N SER A 28 4.83 -3.40 -4.32
CA SER A 28 4.95 -2.44 -5.42
C SER A 28 4.19 -2.98 -6.62
N HIS A 29 3.25 -2.19 -7.13
CA HIS A 29 2.46 -2.57 -8.29
C HIS A 29 3.10 -2.06 -9.60
N GLY A 30 2.79 -2.75 -10.69
CA GLY A 30 3.08 -2.29 -12.05
C GLY A 30 2.01 -1.33 -12.59
N TRP A 31 2.21 -0.86 -13.81
CA TRP A 31 1.16 -0.18 -14.58
C TRP A 31 0.16 -1.23 -15.13
N PRO A 32 -1.16 -0.95 -15.20
CA PRO A 32 -1.88 0.27 -14.80
C PRO A 32 -2.51 0.16 -13.39
N LEU A 33 -1.94 -0.66 -12.50
CA LEU A 33 -2.58 -1.05 -11.24
C LEU A 33 -2.47 0.02 -10.15
N ASN A 34 -3.01 -0.27 -8.96
CA ASN A 34 -2.90 0.52 -7.74
C ASN A 34 -2.70 -0.41 -6.52
N ALA A 35 -2.74 0.14 -5.29
CA ALA A 35 -2.54 -0.63 -4.06
C ALA A 35 -3.55 -1.78 -3.87
N ASP A 36 -4.74 -1.71 -4.48
CA ASP A 36 -5.81 -2.70 -4.34
C ASP A 36 -5.47 -4.02 -5.04
N ALA A 37 -4.51 -4.03 -5.96
CA ALA A 37 -4.05 -5.24 -6.66
C ALA A 37 -3.46 -6.31 -5.74
N TRP A 38 -3.18 -5.96 -4.48
CA TRP A 38 -2.55 -6.83 -3.50
C TRP A 38 -3.47 -7.23 -2.35
N ASP A 39 -4.76 -6.91 -2.39
CA ASP A 39 -5.65 -7.07 -1.22
C ASP A 39 -5.67 -8.50 -0.67
N ASP A 40 -5.72 -9.51 -1.55
CA ASP A 40 -5.73 -10.92 -1.14
C ASP A 40 -4.40 -11.34 -0.49
N GLN A 41 -3.26 -10.98 -1.10
CA GLN A 41 -1.94 -11.30 -0.56
C GLN A 41 -1.65 -10.54 0.72
N MET A 42 -2.07 -9.27 0.79
CA MET A 42 -1.95 -8.44 1.98
C MET A 42 -2.80 -9.00 3.12
N PHE A 43 -4.04 -9.42 2.84
CA PHE A 43 -4.91 -10.05 3.84
C PHE A 43 -4.26 -11.32 4.38
N PHE A 44 -3.78 -12.20 3.49
CA PHE A 44 -3.12 -13.44 3.86
C PHE A 44 -1.89 -13.18 4.75
N LEU A 45 -0.97 -12.31 4.34
CA LEU A 45 0.23 -12.06 5.15
C LEU A 45 -0.10 -11.35 6.47
N ALA A 46 -1.03 -10.39 6.45
CA ALA A 46 -1.45 -9.71 7.68
C ALA A 46 -2.06 -10.69 8.69
N SER A 47 -2.85 -11.67 8.23
CA SER A 47 -3.41 -12.72 9.11
C SER A 47 -2.37 -13.69 9.65
N HIS A 48 -1.14 -13.69 9.10
CA HIS A 48 -0.02 -14.51 9.52
C HIS A 48 1.09 -13.71 10.26
N GLY A 49 0.74 -12.55 10.82
CA GLY A 49 1.63 -11.80 11.71
C GLY A 49 2.67 -10.92 11.00
N TYR A 50 2.43 -10.58 9.74
CA TYR A 50 3.25 -9.59 9.02
C TYR A 50 2.60 -8.20 9.07
N ARG A 51 3.43 -7.15 9.05
CA ARG A 51 3.00 -5.80 8.72
C ARG A 51 3.12 -5.62 7.21
N VAL A 52 2.01 -5.36 6.53
CA VAL A 52 1.97 -5.21 5.08
C VAL A 52 1.65 -3.77 4.70
N ILE A 53 2.35 -3.25 3.69
CA ILE A 53 2.11 -1.92 3.12
C ILE A 53 2.03 -2.01 1.60
N ALA A 54 0.98 -1.44 1.01
CA ALA A 54 0.88 -1.19 -0.43
C ALA A 54 0.53 0.28 -0.66
N HIS A 55 1.08 0.89 -1.69
CA HIS A 55 0.86 2.31 -1.99
C HIS A 55 0.40 2.48 -3.44
N ASP A 56 -0.39 3.51 -3.66
CA ASP A 56 -0.64 4.01 -5.01
C ASP A 56 0.61 4.77 -5.45
N ARG A 57 1.17 4.40 -6.59
CA ARG A 57 2.20 5.21 -7.25
C ARG A 57 1.57 6.52 -7.77
N ARG A 58 2.43 7.52 -8.02
CA ARG A 58 2.02 8.78 -8.69
C ARG A 58 1.28 8.48 -9.98
N SER A 59 0.25 9.27 -10.26
CA SER A 59 -0.63 9.15 -11.42
C SER A 59 -1.32 7.79 -11.58
N HIS A 60 -1.52 7.04 -10.49
CA HIS A 60 -2.23 5.76 -10.46
C HIS A 60 -3.26 5.75 -9.32
N GLY A 61 -4.33 4.97 -9.48
CA GLY A 61 -5.33 4.76 -8.44
C GLY A 61 -5.93 6.07 -7.94
N ARG A 62 -5.80 6.32 -6.64
CA ARG A 62 -6.32 7.51 -5.94
C ARG A 62 -5.37 8.70 -6.04
N MET A 63 -4.24 8.53 -6.72
CA MET A 63 -3.20 9.53 -6.97
C MET A 63 -3.12 9.90 -8.45
N ALA A 64 -4.20 9.69 -9.20
CA ALA A 64 -4.40 10.09 -10.59
C ALA A 64 -4.83 11.56 -10.72
#